data_AF-A0A1G0CIY6-F1
#
_entry.id   AF-A0A1G0CIY6-F1
#
_cell.length_a   1.000
_cell.length_b   1.000
_cell.length_c   1.000
_cell.angle_alpha   90.00
_cell.angle_beta   90.00
_cell.angle_gamma   90.00
#
_symmetry.space_group_name_H-M   'P 1'
#
loop_
_entity.id
_entity.type
_entity.pdbx_description
1 polymer ?
#
loop_
_entity_poly.entity_id
_entity_poly.type
_entity_poly.pdbx_seq_one_letter_code
_entity_poly.pdbx_strand_id
1 'polypeptide(L)'
;MKKILLALVVMLATFAASAQKSAALSAKALESGKSTGTYVFVMPSDLTTAQVDEVKGYYKQYFTVNYNQVKHEATLVLLEDKEMNKRVILRFLSAVGTRTVNVDGTEKTLEEFFDNDLK
;
A
#
# COMPACT_ATOMS: atom_id res chain seq x y z
N MET A 1 -13.92 13.36 45.87
CA MET A 1 -13.00 12.40 45.21
C MET A 1 -13.67 11.41 44.25
N LYS A 2 -14.99 11.12 44.34
CA LYS A 2 -15.67 10.18 43.40
C LYS A 2 -15.95 10.73 41.99
N LYS A 3 -16.00 12.05 41.81
CA LYS A 3 -16.34 12.71 40.53
C LYS A 3 -15.12 12.92 39.60
N ILE A 4 -13.90 12.80 40.12
CA ILE A 4 -12.66 12.98 39.34
C ILE A 4 -12.28 11.67 38.61
N LEU A 5 -12.58 10.52 39.20
CA LEU A 5 -12.39 9.22 38.53
C LEU A 5 -13.30 9.04 37.30
N LEU A 6 -14.50 9.64 37.28
CA LEU A 6 -15.39 9.55 36.11
C LEU A 6 -14.88 10.37 34.91
N ALA A 7 -14.17 11.47 35.15
CA ALA A 7 -13.65 12.34 34.09
C ALA A 7 -12.45 11.72 33.36
N LEU A 8 -11.67 10.87 34.03
CA LEU A 8 -10.51 10.20 33.45
C LEU A 8 -10.91 9.05 32.50
N VAL A 9 -12.03 8.38 32.80
CA VAL A 9 -12.55 7.25 32.00
C VAL A 9 -13.13 7.72 30.65
N VAL A 10 -13.64 8.95 30.57
CA VAL A 10 -14.20 9.52 29.33
C VAL A 10 -13.09 10.00 28.36
N MET A 11 -11.90 10.36 28.85
CA MET A 11 -10.78 10.75 27.97
C MET A 11 -10.09 9.56 27.27
N LEU A 12 -10.23 8.33 27.79
CA LEU A 12 -9.57 7.14 27.24
C LEU A 12 -10.28 6.54 26.01
N ALA A 13 -11.45 7.05 25.62
CA ALA A 13 -12.29 6.44 24.58
C ALA A 13 -12.10 6.99 23.15
N THR A 14 -11.12 7.87 22.90
CA THR A 14 -10.97 8.54 21.59
C THR A 14 -9.72 8.16 20.79
N PHE A 15 -9.06 7.06 21.13
CA PHE A 15 -8.19 6.39 20.16
C PHE A 15 -9.05 5.52 19.24
N ALA A 16 -9.87 6.15 18.40
CA ALA A 16 -10.35 5.48 17.20
C ALA A 16 -9.09 5.12 16.42
N ALA A 17 -8.72 3.83 16.40
CA ALA A 17 -7.65 3.34 15.55
C ALA A 17 -8.03 3.72 14.12
N SER A 18 -7.42 4.78 13.59
CA SER A 18 -7.55 5.11 12.19
C SER A 18 -7.03 3.90 11.43
N ALA A 19 -7.93 3.16 10.76
CA ALA A 19 -7.55 2.02 9.97
C ALA A 19 -6.50 2.49 8.94
N GLN A 20 -5.26 2.06 9.14
CA GLN A 20 -4.18 2.44 8.26
C GLN A 20 -4.45 1.85 6.88
N LYS A 21 -4.38 2.68 5.82
CA LYS A 21 -4.58 2.21 4.45
C LYS A 21 -3.47 1.23 4.08
N SER A 22 -3.85 -0.01 3.81
CA SER A 22 -2.95 -1.10 3.45
C SER A 22 -3.25 -1.59 2.03
N ALA A 23 -2.21 -1.84 1.26
CA ALA A 23 -2.31 -2.64 0.04
C ALA A 23 -2.01 -4.10 0.40
N ALA A 24 -2.51 -5.07 -0.37
CA ALA A 24 -2.28 -6.48 -0.09
C ALA A 24 -1.85 -7.24 -1.34
N LEU A 25 -1.04 -8.27 -1.14
CA LEU A 25 -0.76 -9.30 -2.15
C LEU A 25 -0.43 -10.62 -1.46
N SER A 26 -0.64 -11.75 -2.15
CA SER A 26 -0.17 -13.04 -1.64
C SER A 26 1.32 -13.22 -1.86
N ALA A 27 1.97 -14.10 -1.09
CA ALA A 27 3.37 -14.47 -1.35
C ALA A 27 3.53 -15.06 -2.75
N LYS A 28 2.55 -15.82 -3.24
CA LYS A 28 2.56 -16.32 -4.63
C LYS A 28 2.55 -15.18 -5.65
N ALA A 29 1.72 -14.16 -5.45
CA ALA A 29 1.69 -12.99 -6.33
C ALA A 29 2.98 -12.18 -6.24
N LEU A 30 3.58 -12.06 -5.06
CA LEU A 30 4.87 -11.42 -4.85
C LEU A 30 5.99 -12.14 -5.62
N GLU A 31 6.11 -13.46 -5.51
CA GLU A 31 7.10 -14.25 -6.23
C GLU A 31 6.89 -14.20 -7.75
N SER A 32 5.63 -14.20 -8.19
CA SER A 32 5.30 -13.94 -9.60
C SER A 32 5.75 -12.54 -10.03
N GLY A 33 5.56 -11.52 -9.18
CA GLY A 33 6.00 -10.16 -9.46
C GLY A 33 7.52 -10.04 -9.57
N LYS A 34 8.27 -10.68 -8.66
CA LYS A 34 9.74 -10.74 -8.72
C LYS A 34 10.26 -11.35 -10.01
N SER A 35 9.62 -12.42 -10.49
CA SER A 35 10.06 -13.14 -11.70
C SER A 35 9.62 -12.49 -13.00
N THR A 36 8.50 -11.75 -13.01
CA THR A 36 7.91 -11.18 -14.24
C THR A 36 8.04 -9.66 -14.34
N GLY A 37 8.41 -8.97 -13.27
CA GLY A 37 8.32 -7.52 -13.15
C GLY A 37 6.89 -6.98 -13.06
N THR A 38 5.87 -7.84 -12.94
CA THR A 38 4.45 -7.46 -12.88
C THR A 38 3.88 -7.72 -11.49
N TYR A 39 3.63 -6.65 -10.74
CA TYR A 39 3.08 -6.73 -9.38
C TYR A 39 1.60 -6.38 -9.40
N VAL A 40 0.78 -7.19 -8.76
CA VAL A 40 -0.66 -6.95 -8.61
C VAL A 40 -0.98 -6.79 -7.13
N PHE A 41 -1.43 -5.60 -6.76
CA PHE A 41 -1.84 -5.26 -5.41
C PHE A 41 -3.35 -5.14 -5.33
N VAL A 42 -3.96 -5.70 -4.29
CA VAL A 42 -5.30 -5.34 -3.85
C VAL A 42 -5.19 -4.07 -3.02
N MET A 43 -5.89 -3.02 -3.42
CA MET A 43 -5.80 -1.68 -2.86
C MET A 43 -6.95 -1.43 -1.87
N PRO A 44 -6.81 -0.43 -0.98
CA PRO A 44 -7.92 0.04 -0.14
C PRO A 44 -9.17 0.33 -0.98
N SER A 45 -10.34 -0.04 -0.47
CA SER A 45 -11.62 0.09 -1.21
C SER A 45 -12.01 1.54 -1.51
N ASP A 46 -11.43 2.50 -0.80
CA ASP A 46 -11.66 3.93 -1.00
C ASP A 46 -10.71 4.57 -2.03
N LEU A 47 -9.79 3.80 -2.62
CA LEU A 47 -8.95 4.26 -3.72
C LEU A 47 -9.79 4.39 -5.00
N THR A 48 -9.77 5.59 -5.59
CA THR A 48 -10.50 5.90 -6.82
C THR A 48 -9.59 5.91 -8.05
N THR A 49 -10.18 5.68 -9.23
CA THR A 49 -9.46 5.83 -10.51
C THR A 49 -8.88 7.24 -10.68
N ALA A 50 -9.61 8.27 -10.25
CA ALA A 50 -9.15 9.66 -10.33
C ALA A 50 -7.85 9.90 -9.55
N GLN A 51 -7.73 9.37 -8.32
CA GLN A 51 -6.50 9.48 -7.53
C GLN A 51 -5.32 8.76 -8.19
N VAL A 52 -5.56 7.59 -8.79
CA VAL A 52 -4.51 6.87 -9.53
C VAL A 52 -4.08 7.67 -10.76
N ASP A 53 -5.03 8.25 -11.50
CA ASP A 53 -4.76 9.03 -12.71
C ASP A 53 -3.99 10.32 -12.42
N GLU A 54 -4.25 10.96 -11.28
CA GLU A 54 -3.52 12.14 -10.81
C GLU A 54 -2.03 11.85 -10.60
N VAL A 55 -1.68 10.67 -10.07
CA VAL A 55 -0.30 10.37 -9.65
C VAL A 55 0.47 9.45 -10.61
N LYS A 56 -0.20 8.61 -11.41
CA LYS A 56 0.49 7.62 -12.27
C LYS A 56 1.45 8.26 -13.28
N GLY A 57 1.18 9.51 -13.67
CA GLY A 57 2.02 10.29 -14.58
C GLY A 57 3.45 10.48 -14.09
N TYR A 58 3.65 10.59 -12.76
CA TYR A 58 4.96 10.82 -12.16
C TYR A 58 5.91 9.62 -12.24
N TYR A 59 5.38 8.42 -12.54
CA TYR A 59 6.12 7.16 -12.44
C TYR A 59 6.34 6.44 -13.78
N LYS A 60 5.94 7.06 -14.90
CA LYS A 60 6.00 6.48 -16.25
C LYS A 60 7.39 6.03 -16.70
N GLN A 61 8.46 6.58 -16.11
CA GLN A 61 9.84 6.17 -16.41
C GLN A 61 10.25 4.86 -15.73
N TYR A 62 9.46 4.35 -14.79
CA TYR A 62 9.80 3.20 -13.96
C TYR A 62 8.85 2.01 -14.18
N PHE A 63 7.56 2.30 -14.34
CA PHE A 63 6.52 1.30 -14.60
C PHE A 63 5.27 1.92 -15.24
N THR A 64 4.42 1.06 -15.78
CA THR A 64 3.01 1.39 -16.08
C THR A 64 2.10 0.96 -14.94
N VAL A 65 0.99 1.68 -14.73
CA VAL A 65 -0.05 1.34 -13.75
C VAL A 65 -1.39 1.18 -14.45
N ASN A 66 -2.08 0.07 -14.21
CA ASN A 66 -3.48 -0.13 -14.55
C ASN A 66 -4.29 -0.40 -13.27
N TYR A 67 -5.32 0.39 -13.01
CA TYR A 67 -6.17 0.22 -11.83
C TYR A 67 -7.56 -0.29 -12.23
N ASN A 68 -7.94 -1.43 -11.68
CA ASN A 68 -9.28 -1.99 -11.80
C ASN A 68 -10.08 -1.64 -10.55
N GLN A 69 -10.92 -0.60 -10.63
CA GLN A 69 -11.72 -0.13 -9.50
C GLN A 69 -12.76 -1.17 -9.02
N VAL A 70 -13.24 -2.06 -9.89
CA VAL A 70 -14.22 -3.10 -9.51
C VAL A 70 -13.58 -4.18 -8.64
N LYS A 71 -12.33 -4.54 -8.96
CA LYS A 71 -11.55 -5.53 -8.19
C LYS A 71 -10.68 -4.91 -7.11
N HIS A 72 -10.59 -3.58 -7.08
CA HIS A 72 -9.59 -2.83 -6.32
C HIS A 72 -8.16 -3.29 -6.59
N GLU A 73 -7.84 -3.66 -7.84
CA GLU A 73 -6.52 -4.20 -8.19
C GLU A 73 -5.68 -3.14 -8.93
N ALA A 74 -4.50 -2.82 -8.39
CA ALA A 74 -3.48 -2.05 -9.09
C ALA A 74 -2.42 -3.00 -9.68
N THR A 75 -2.35 -3.06 -11.00
CA THR A 75 -1.33 -3.81 -11.75
C THR A 75 -0.21 -2.87 -12.14
N LEU A 76 1.00 -3.11 -11.63
CA LEU A 76 2.21 -2.36 -11.92
C LEU A 76 3.14 -3.23 -12.76
N VAL A 77 3.53 -2.76 -13.93
CA VAL A 77 4.48 -3.45 -14.82
C VAL A 77 5.76 -2.64 -14.91
N LEU A 78 6.84 -3.16 -14.33
CA LEU A 78 8.15 -2.52 -14.37
C LEU A 78 8.68 -2.45 -15.81
N LEU A 79 9.29 -1.32 -16.16
CA LEU A 79 9.98 -1.18 -17.44
C LEU A 79 11.35 -1.88 -17.43
N GLU A 80 11.99 -1.95 -16.26
CA GLU A 80 13.28 -2.60 -16.04
C GLU A 80 13.31 -3.23 -14.64
N ASP A 81 13.94 -4.39 -14.50
CA ASP A 81 14.20 -5.04 -13.21
C ASP A 81 15.41 -4.41 -12.52
N LYS A 82 15.22 -3.19 -12.03
CA LYS A 82 16.20 -2.43 -11.26
C LYS A 82 15.65 -2.14 -9.88
N GLU A 83 16.53 -2.16 -8.88
CA GLU A 83 16.20 -1.81 -7.50
C GLU A 83 15.51 -0.43 -7.40
N MET A 84 15.96 0.55 -8.20
CA MET A 84 15.33 1.87 -8.27
C MET A 84 13.86 1.78 -8.72
N ASN A 85 13.54 1.00 -9.76
CA ASN A 85 12.17 0.86 -10.25
C ASN A 85 11.28 0.22 -9.19
N LYS A 86 11.80 -0.80 -8.48
CA LYS A 86 11.12 -1.42 -7.32
C LYS A 86 10.89 -0.42 -6.19
N ARG A 87 11.88 0.44 -5.89
CA ARG A 87 11.73 1.49 -4.87
C ARG A 87 10.68 2.53 -5.25
N VAL A 88 10.48 2.80 -6.54
CA VAL A 88 9.43 3.73 -7.00
C VAL A 88 8.02 3.14 -6.85
N ILE A 89 7.86 1.81 -6.75
CA ILE A 89 6.56 1.19 -6.39
C ILE A 89 6.08 1.74 -5.04
N LEU A 90 6.97 1.84 -4.05
CA LEU A 90 6.63 2.37 -2.72
C LEU A 90 6.18 3.83 -2.79
N ARG A 91 6.82 4.64 -3.65
CA ARG A 91 6.42 6.05 -3.84
C ARG A 91 5.01 6.15 -4.40
N PHE A 92 4.68 5.30 -5.37
CA PHE A 92 3.30 5.21 -5.88
C PHE A 92 2.32 4.80 -4.79
N LEU A 93 2.59 3.72 -4.06
CA LEU A 93 1.74 3.25 -2.95
C LEU A 93 1.53 4.36 -1.91
N SER A 94 2.60 5.07 -1.54
CA SER A 94 2.51 6.20 -0.61
C SER A 94 1.68 7.36 -1.16
N ALA A 95 1.84 7.69 -2.45
CA ALA A 95 1.11 8.78 -3.10
C ALA A 95 -0.39 8.52 -3.19
N VAL A 96 -0.81 7.26 -3.33
CA VAL A 96 -2.23 6.87 -3.28
C VAL A 96 -2.75 6.65 -1.84
N GLY A 97 -1.93 6.97 -0.84
CA GLY A 97 -2.30 6.99 0.58
C GLY A 97 -2.04 5.70 1.34
N THR A 98 -1.48 4.67 0.70
CA THR A 98 -1.10 3.41 1.36
C THR A 98 0.13 3.62 2.24
N ARG A 99 0.15 3.00 3.43
CA ARG A 99 1.25 3.10 4.42
C ARG A 99 1.90 1.77 4.75
N THR A 100 1.20 0.67 4.52
CA THR A 100 1.67 -0.69 4.74
C THR A 100 1.29 -1.58 3.56
N VAL A 101 1.98 -2.71 3.45
CA VAL A 101 1.64 -3.81 2.56
C VAL A 101 1.41 -5.06 3.40
N ASN A 102 0.26 -5.69 3.22
CA ASN A 102 -0.06 -6.99 3.77
C ASN A 102 0.39 -8.10 2.80
N VAL A 103 1.33 -8.94 3.24
CA VAL A 103 1.78 -10.13 2.50
C VAL A 103 1.32 -11.37 3.24
N ASP A 104 0.31 -12.07 2.69
CA ASP A 104 -0.32 -13.26 3.29
C ASP A 104 -0.64 -13.11 4.79
N GLY A 105 -1.29 -12.01 5.16
CA GLY A 105 -1.69 -11.71 6.54
C GLY A 105 -0.61 -11.03 7.38
N THR A 106 0.62 -10.91 6.88
CA THR A 106 1.70 -10.21 7.58
C THR A 106 1.76 -8.76 7.11
N GLU A 107 1.38 -7.84 7.98
CA GLU A 107 1.47 -6.40 7.74
C GLU A 107 2.93 -5.91 7.83
N LYS A 108 3.41 -5.19 6.81
CA LYS A 108 4.75 -4.61 6.76
C LYS A 108 4.66 -3.15 6.37
N THR A 109 5.45 -2.27 7.00
CA THR A 109 5.61 -0.89 6.51
C THR A 109 6.15 -0.91 5.08
N LEU A 110 5.98 0.20 4.35
CA LEU A 110 6.52 0.28 2.97
C LEU A 110 8.03 -0.02 2.93
N GLU A 111 8.81 0.48 3.89
CA GLU A 111 10.27 0.23 3.93
C GLU A 111 10.58 -1.23 4.26
N GLU A 112 9.90 -1.83 5.25
CA GLU A 112 10.07 -3.26 5.57
C GLU A 112 9.68 -4.16 4.40
N PHE A 113 8.63 -3.81 3.64
CA PHE A 113 8.26 -4.53 2.43
C PHE A 113 9.36 -4.44 1.38
N PHE A 114 9.95 -3.26 1.17
CA PHE A 114 11.05 -3.14 0.21
C PHE A 114 12.28 -3.94 0.63
N ASP A 115 12.74 -3.76 1.86
CA ASP A 115 13.99 -4.37 2.35
C ASP A 115 13.90 -5.90 2.43
N ASN A 116 12.73 -6.44 2.79
CA ASN A 116 12.56 -7.88 2.99
C ASN A 116 11.96 -8.62 1.78
N ASP A 117 11.22 -7.93 0.90
CA ASP A 117 10.43 -8.58 -0.14
C ASP A 117 10.71 -8.09 -1.56
N LEU A 118 11.35 -6.94 -1.79
CA LEU A 118 11.60 -6.45 -3.15
C LEU A 118 13.07 -6.38 -3.54
N LYS A 119 13.94 -6.10 -2.57
CA LYS A 119 15.40 -6.09 -2.77
C LYS A 119 15.92 -7.48 -3.15
#